data_AF-A0A8W8HTJ1-F1
#
_entry.id   AF-A0A8W8HTJ1-F1
#
_cell.length_a   1.000
_cell.length_b   1.000
_cell.length_c   1.000
_cell.angle_alpha   90.00
_cell.angle_beta   90.00
_cell.angle_gamma   90.00
#
_symmetry.space_group_name_H-M   'P 1'
#
loop_
_entity.id
_entity.type
_entity.pdbx_description
1 polymer ?
#
loop_
_entity_poly.entity_id
_entity_poly.type
_entity_poly.pdbx_seq_one_letter_code
_entity_poly.pdbx_strand_id
1 'polypeptide(L)'
;MLLQAAAVREGMSWIIPVPLLTLLTPKNLEQLVCGMEEMSVDVLRKVVRYRGIDEKNEVVCWFWEVLDSFSNEERIQFLRFVSGRTRLPANPSDISQRFQIMNSDRGASCLPTSQTCFFQLRLPNYPSKEILAEKLRYAIFNCRSIDMDNYMLTRNAENQGMSDEDTDEELTFLFQPL
;
A
#
# COMPACT_ATOMS: atom_id res chain seq x y z
N MET A 1 29.44 -0.80 -23.25
CA MET A 1 29.14 -0.44 -21.84
C MET A 1 29.41 1.02 -21.50
N LEU A 2 30.50 1.65 -21.96
CA LEU A 2 30.81 3.06 -21.58
C LEU A 2 29.80 4.11 -22.11
N LEU A 3 29.19 3.89 -23.28
CA LEU A 3 28.24 4.85 -23.86
C LEU A 3 26.98 5.04 -23.00
N GLN A 4 26.41 3.96 -22.47
CA GLN A 4 25.20 4.01 -21.64
C GLN A 4 25.48 4.71 -20.31
N ALA A 5 26.61 4.41 -19.67
CA ALA A 5 27.02 5.07 -18.43
C ALA A 5 27.29 6.57 -18.65
N ALA A 6 27.88 6.95 -19.78
CA ALA A 6 28.10 8.35 -20.14
C ALA A 6 26.78 9.11 -20.33
N ALA A 7 25.81 8.52 -21.04
CA ALA A 7 24.49 9.10 -21.25
C ALA A 7 23.70 9.25 -19.94
N VAL A 8 23.74 8.25 -19.05
CA VAL A 8 23.12 8.34 -17.70
C VAL A 8 23.75 9.45 -16.88
N ARG A 9 25.09 9.56 -16.89
CA ARG A 9 25.82 10.64 -16.19
C ARG A 9 25.45 12.02 -16.75
N GLU A 10 25.36 12.16 -18.06
CA GLU A 10 24.96 13.41 -18.71
C GLU A 10 23.54 13.81 -18.29
N GLY A 11 22.57 12.91 -18.40
CA GLY A 11 21.19 13.19 -17.98
C GLY A 11 21.08 13.52 -16.48
N MET A 12 21.80 12.80 -15.62
CA MET A 12 21.83 13.09 -14.18
C MET A 12 22.38 14.49 -13.89
N SER A 13 23.36 14.98 -14.67
CA SER A 13 23.96 16.31 -14.49
C SER A 13 23.00 17.47 -14.77
N TRP A 14 21.87 17.22 -15.46
CA TRP A 14 20.84 18.23 -15.72
C TRP A 14 19.97 18.53 -14.49
N ILE A 15 19.91 17.58 -13.54
CA ILE A 15 19.08 17.69 -12.34
C ILE A 15 19.94 17.89 -11.09
N ILE A 16 21.07 17.18 -11.01
CA ILE A 16 21.96 17.18 -9.84
C ILE A 16 23.34 17.69 -10.25
N PRO A 17 23.85 18.77 -9.63
CA PRO A 17 25.20 19.27 -9.89
C PRO A 17 26.26 18.20 -9.65
N VAL A 18 27.08 17.91 -10.68
CA VAL A 18 28.13 16.88 -10.63
C VAL A 18 29.07 17.01 -9.43
N PRO A 19 29.51 18.21 -9.00
CA PRO A 19 30.36 18.35 -7.81
C PRO A 19 29.73 17.78 -6.54
N LEU A 20 28.42 17.86 -6.36
CA LEU A 20 27.75 17.28 -5.18
C LEU A 20 27.83 15.76 -5.17
N LEU A 21 27.77 15.13 -6.34
CA LEU A 21 27.91 13.67 -6.47
C LEU A 21 29.32 13.21 -6.07
N THR A 22 30.34 14.04 -6.26
CA THR A 22 31.72 13.70 -5.84
C THR A 22 31.92 13.71 -4.32
N LEU A 23 30.97 14.29 -3.56
CA LEU A 23 30.98 14.28 -2.10
C LEU A 23 30.38 12.98 -1.51
N LEU A 24 29.76 12.14 -2.35
CA LEU A 24 29.08 10.93 -1.91
C LEU A 24 29.90 9.69 -2.24
N THR A 25 29.93 8.74 -1.30
CA THR A 25 30.39 7.38 -1.61
C THR A 25 29.30 6.67 -2.43
N PRO A 26 29.65 5.61 -3.18
CA PRO A 26 28.66 4.80 -3.90
C PRO A 26 27.53 4.29 -3.00
N LYS A 27 27.87 3.88 -1.76
CA LYS A 27 26.91 3.43 -0.75
C LYS A 27 25.97 4.55 -0.31
N ASN A 28 26.48 5.76 -0.08
CA ASN A 28 25.64 6.90 0.31
C ASN A 28 24.69 7.29 -0.83
N LEU A 29 25.18 7.29 -2.08
CA LEU A 29 24.35 7.57 -3.24
C LEU A 29 23.25 6.50 -3.42
N GLU A 30 23.59 5.22 -3.26
CA GLU A 30 22.60 4.14 -3.27
C GLU A 30 21.53 4.35 -2.20
N GLN A 31 21.91 4.65 -0.96
CA GLN A 31 20.93 4.88 0.12
C GLN A 31 20.03 6.08 -0.16
N LEU A 32 20.55 7.15 -0.75
CA LEU A 32 19.76 8.33 -1.12
C LEU A 32 18.76 8.04 -2.25
N VAL A 33 19.15 7.23 -3.23
CA VAL A 33 18.31 6.94 -4.41
C VAL A 33 17.37 5.77 -4.15
N CYS A 34 17.89 4.69 -3.59
CA CYS A 34 17.17 3.44 -3.40
C CYS A 34 16.53 3.31 -2.02
N GLY A 35 16.98 4.08 -1.01
CA GLY A 35 16.52 3.96 0.37
C GLY A 35 17.24 2.90 1.20
N MET A 36 16.70 2.62 2.38
CA MET A 36 17.27 1.69 3.36
C MET A 36 17.06 0.23 2.94
N GLU A 37 18.11 -0.59 3.07
CA GLU A 37 18.06 -2.02 2.76
C GLU A 37 17.19 -2.81 3.73
N GLU A 38 17.19 -2.42 5.01
CA GLU A 38 16.34 -3.02 6.03
C GLU A 38 15.02 -2.26 6.15
N MET A 39 13.93 -3.02 6.25
CA MET A 39 12.60 -2.46 6.48
C MET A 39 12.35 -2.31 7.99
N SER A 40 12.33 -1.05 8.45
CA SER A 40 12.03 -0.71 9.84
C SER A 40 10.52 -0.58 10.08
N VAL A 41 9.99 -1.46 10.93
CA VAL A 41 8.58 -1.42 11.34
C VAL A 41 8.27 -0.14 12.13
N ASP A 42 9.21 0.36 12.94
CA ASP A 42 9.03 1.58 13.72
C ASP A 42 8.90 2.83 12.85
N VAL A 43 9.63 2.91 11.74
CA VAL A 43 9.45 3.99 10.76
C VAL A 43 8.04 3.93 10.18
N LEU A 44 7.56 2.72 9.85
CA LEU A 44 6.23 2.53 9.31
C LEU A 44 5.13 2.93 10.31
N ARG A 45 5.29 2.58 11.60
CA ARG A 45 4.39 3.03 12.70
C ARG A 45 4.34 4.55 12.80
N LYS A 46 5.47 5.24 12.71
CA LYS A 46 5.54 6.71 12.79
C LYS A 46 4.79 7.43 11.66
N VAL A 47 4.57 6.75 10.54
CA VAL A 47 3.92 7.32 9.35
C VAL A 47 2.56 6.70 9.05
N VAL A 48 2.02 5.87 9.94
CA VAL A 48 0.72 5.23 9.75
C VAL A 48 -0.43 6.21 10.01
N ARG A 49 -1.55 6.00 9.31
CA ARG A 49 -2.85 6.59 9.57
C ARG A 49 -3.91 5.49 9.55
N TYR A 50 -4.73 5.44 10.59
CA TYR A 50 -5.86 4.52 10.65
C TYR A 50 -7.10 5.20 10.06
N ARG A 51 -7.83 4.51 9.17
CA ARG A 51 -9.06 5.05 8.56
C ARG A 51 -10.20 4.05 8.71
N GLY A 52 -11.25 4.46 9.42
CA GLY A 52 -12.39 3.58 9.72
C GLY A 52 -12.05 2.42 10.67
N ILE A 53 -10.90 2.48 11.34
CA ILE A 53 -10.45 1.52 12.33
C ILE A 53 -9.65 2.26 13.41
N ASP A 54 -9.79 1.84 14.66
CA ASP A 54 -9.05 2.41 15.79
C ASP A 54 -7.67 1.75 15.93
N GLU A 55 -6.67 2.50 16.37
CA GLU A 55 -5.32 1.98 16.63
C GLU A 55 -5.32 0.85 17.67
N LYS A 56 -6.22 0.92 18.66
CA LYS A 56 -6.38 -0.07 19.73
C LYS A 56 -7.24 -1.26 19.31
N ASN A 57 -7.74 -1.28 18.07
CA ASN A 57 -8.45 -2.44 17.57
C ASN A 57 -7.54 -3.67 17.62
N GLU A 58 -8.07 -4.78 18.10
CA GLU A 58 -7.32 -6.02 18.31
C GLU A 58 -6.60 -6.50 17.04
N VAL A 59 -7.24 -6.39 15.86
CA VAL A 59 -6.63 -6.79 14.58
C VAL A 59 -5.43 -5.90 14.20
N VAL A 60 -5.44 -4.64 14.62
CA VAL A 60 -4.35 -3.68 14.38
C VAL A 60 -3.17 -3.99 15.30
N CYS A 61 -3.43 -4.24 16.59
CA CYS A 61 -2.43 -4.68 17.54
C CYS A 61 -1.74 -5.97 17.05
N TRP A 62 -2.54 -6.97 16.66
CA TRP A 62 -2.02 -8.22 16.10
C TRP A 62 -1.22 -8.01 14.82
N PHE A 63 -1.68 -7.13 13.92
CA PHE A 63 -0.93 -6.81 12.70
C PHE A 63 0.49 -6.33 13.02
N TRP A 64 0.64 -5.39 13.95
CA TRP A 64 1.96 -4.88 14.31
C TRP A 64 2.85 -5.94 14.97
N GLU A 65 2.29 -6.76 15.87
CA GLU A 65 3.01 -7.87 16.48
C GLU A 65 3.46 -8.92 15.46
N VAL A 66 2.61 -9.23 14.48
CA VAL A 66 2.92 -10.14 13.39
C VAL A 66 4.03 -9.56 12.51
N LEU A 67 3.94 -8.29 12.14
CA LEU A 67 4.94 -7.64 11.30
C LEU A 67 6.31 -7.50 12.01
N ASP A 68 6.31 -7.30 13.33
CA ASP A 68 7.53 -7.37 14.16
C ASP A 68 8.13 -8.78 14.17
N SER A 69 7.30 -9.83 14.16
CA SER A 69 7.77 -11.21 14.11
C SER A 69 8.35 -11.64 12.75
N PHE A 70 8.07 -10.88 11.69
CA PHE A 70 8.54 -11.19 10.34
C PHE A 70 10.05 -10.96 10.19
N SER A 71 10.69 -11.81 9.40
CA SER A 71 12.06 -11.61 8.93
C SER A 71 12.15 -10.36 8.03
N ASN A 72 13.37 -9.85 7.81
CA ASN A 72 13.56 -8.69 6.94
C ASN A 72 13.06 -8.95 5.51
N GLU A 73 13.27 -10.16 4.98
CA GLU A 73 12.76 -10.53 3.65
C GLU A 73 11.23 -10.44 3.59
N GLU A 74 10.53 -10.98 4.58
CA GLU A 74 9.07 -10.88 4.68
C GLU A 74 8.60 -9.43 4.84
N ARG A 75 9.32 -8.61 5.61
CA ARG A 75 9.02 -7.18 5.74
C ARG A 75 9.21 -6.41 4.43
N ILE A 76 10.22 -6.75 3.63
CA ILE A 76 10.43 -6.20 2.29
C ILE A 76 9.29 -6.62 1.35
N GLN A 77 8.88 -7.90 1.37
CA GLN A 77 7.75 -8.37 0.57
C GLN A 77 6.45 -7.70 1.02
N PHE A 78 6.26 -7.48 2.32
CA PHE A 78 5.14 -6.70 2.82
C PHE A 78 5.17 -5.26 2.29
N LEU A 79 6.31 -4.57 2.35
CA LEU A 79 6.42 -3.21 1.82
C LEU A 79 6.09 -3.16 0.33
N ARG A 80 6.55 -4.15 -0.43
CA ARG A 80 6.23 -4.29 -1.86
C ARG A 80 4.74 -4.52 -2.06
N PHE A 81 4.12 -5.36 -1.24
CA PHE A 81 2.69 -5.63 -1.28
C PHE A 81 1.85 -4.36 -1.05
N VAL A 82 2.23 -3.50 -0.09
CA VAL A 82 1.45 -2.29 0.23
C VAL A 82 1.83 -1.03 -0.54
N SER A 83 3.02 -0.96 -1.14
CA SER A 83 3.54 0.27 -1.79
C SER A 83 4.17 0.06 -3.17
N GLY A 84 4.40 -1.18 -3.59
CA GLY A 84 5.18 -1.51 -4.79
C GLY A 84 6.69 -1.31 -4.65
N ARG A 85 7.18 -0.79 -3.51
CA ARG A 85 8.60 -0.51 -3.25
C ARG A 85 9.22 -1.61 -2.39
N THR A 86 10.53 -1.83 -2.54
CA THR A 86 11.28 -2.77 -1.70
C THR A 86 12.06 -2.10 -0.57
N ARG A 87 12.11 -0.76 -0.56
CA ARG A 87 12.88 0.03 0.41
C ARG A 87 12.11 1.26 0.86
N LEU A 88 12.29 1.64 2.11
CA LEU A 88 11.80 2.92 2.64
C LEU A 88 12.83 4.04 2.35
N PRO A 89 12.39 5.29 2.17
CA PRO A 89 13.31 6.42 2.06
C PRO A 89 14.30 6.49 3.22
N ALA A 90 15.54 6.93 2.95
CA ALA A 90 16.58 7.03 3.98
C ALA A 90 16.20 7.99 5.11
N ASN A 91 15.47 9.07 4.80
CA ASN A 91 14.91 9.97 5.79
C ASN A 91 13.38 9.73 5.90
N PRO A 92 12.85 9.37 7.08
CA PRO A 92 11.42 9.21 7.30
C PRO A 92 10.58 10.44 6.93
N SER A 93 11.18 11.63 6.97
CA SER A 93 10.53 12.88 6.58
C SER A 93 10.20 12.94 5.07
N ASP A 94 10.91 12.17 4.25
CA ASP A 94 10.71 12.09 2.80
C ASP A 94 9.54 11.16 2.44
N ILE A 95 8.93 10.50 3.42
CA ILE A 95 7.71 9.72 3.24
C ILE A 95 6.53 10.69 3.14
N SER A 96 6.32 11.21 1.92
CA SER A 96 5.25 12.16 1.59
C SER A 96 3.85 11.55 1.74
N GLN A 97 3.72 10.27 1.40
CA GLN A 97 2.47 9.52 1.50
C GLN A 97 2.47 8.64 2.75
N ARG A 98 1.54 8.90 3.66
CA ARG A 98 1.38 8.13 4.90
C ARG A 98 0.83 6.74 4.60
N PHE A 99 1.37 5.73 5.29
CA PHE A 99 0.85 4.36 5.25
C PHE A 99 -0.55 4.33 5.87
N GLN A 100 -1.48 3.59 5.28
CA GLN A 100 -2.87 3.58 5.74
C GLN A 100 -3.33 2.16 6.10
N ILE A 101 -3.93 2.00 7.27
CA ILE A 101 -4.59 0.76 7.68
C ILE A 101 -6.10 1.02 7.76
N MET A 102 -6.86 0.14 7.13
CA MET A 102 -8.32 0.20 7.09
C MET A 102 -8.93 -1.16 7.40
N ASN A 103 -10.17 -1.13 7.88
CA ASN A 103 -10.98 -2.34 7.89
C ASN A 103 -11.39 -2.73 6.47
N SER A 104 -11.59 -4.03 6.25
CA SER A 104 -12.16 -4.61 5.05
C SER A 104 -13.55 -5.14 5.40
N ASP A 105 -14.56 -4.78 4.59
CA ASP A 105 -15.93 -5.30 4.74
C ASP A 105 -16.06 -6.78 4.32
N ARG A 106 -14.95 -7.39 3.89
CA ARG A 106 -14.87 -8.79 3.49
C ARG A 106 -14.75 -9.72 4.70
N GLY A 107 -15.28 -10.94 4.57
CA GLY A 107 -15.26 -11.94 5.63
C GLY A 107 -13.85 -12.41 6.01
N ALA A 108 -13.71 -12.95 7.23
CA ALA A 108 -12.43 -13.39 7.80
C ALA A 108 -11.71 -14.52 7.04
N SER A 109 -12.39 -15.19 6.09
CA SER A 109 -11.78 -16.19 5.22
C SER A 109 -10.93 -15.55 4.10
N CYS A 110 -11.20 -14.29 3.77
CA CYS A 110 -10.52 -13.54 2.71
C CYS A 110 -9.09 -13.16 3.09
N LEU A 111 -8.25 -12.97 2.07
CA LEU A 111 -6.90 -12.43 2.23
C LEU A 111 -6.95 -10.92 2.48
N PRO A 112 -5.92 -10.35 3.15
CA PRO A 112 -5.79 -8.90 3.20
C PRO A 112 -5.53 -8.38 1.80
N THR A 113 -5.94 -7.14 1.54
CA THR A 113 -5.77 -6.48 0.23
C THR A 113 -5.01 -5.18 0.39
N SER A 114 -4.35 -4.73 -0.67
CA SER A 114 -3.63 -3.48 -0.69
C SER A 114 -4.02 -2.60 -1.88
N GLN A 115 -3.78 -1.31 -1.74
CA GLN A 115 -3.83 -0.36 -2.85
C GLN A 115 -2.50 0.39 -2.85
N THR A 116 -1.59 -0.04 -3.73
CA THR A 116 -0.20 0.44 -3.76
C THR A 116 -0.12 1.93 -4.06
N CYS A 117 -0.93 2.43 -4.99
CA CYS A 117 -1.05 3.86 -5.30
C CYS A 117 -1.38 4.71 -4.06
N PHE A 118 -2.11 4.13 -3.10
CA PHE A 118 -2.54 4.82 -1.88
C PHE A 118 -1.69 4.48 -0.64
N PHE A 119 -0.70 3.60 -0.79
CA PHE A 119 0.07 3.03 0.31
C PHE A 119 -0.83 2.50 1.43
N GLN A 120 -1.79 1.65 1.06
CA GLN A 120 -2.90 1.27 1.92
C GLN A 120 -3.00 -0.24 2.05
N LEU A 121 -3.28 -0.69 3.27
CA LEU A 121 -3.61 -2.06 3.65
C LEU A 121 -5.05 -2.12 4.18
N ARG A 122 -5.83 -3.09 3.69
CA ARG A 122 -7.15 -3.42 4.21
C ARG A 122 -7.10 -4.79 4.88
N LEU A 123 -7.46 -4.82 6.15
CA LEU A 123 -7.46 -6.03 6.98
C LEU A 123 -8.91 -6.48 7.21
N PRO A 124 -9.28 -7.71 6.83
CA PRO A 124 -10.47 -8.36 7.37
C PRO A 124 -10.38 -8.51 8.89
N ASN A 125 -11.54 -8.55 9.57
CA ASN A 125 -11.61 -8.85 11.00
C ASN A 125 -11.30 -10.33 11.24
N TYR A 126 -10.01 -10.68 11.34
CA TYR A 126 -9.58 -12.05 11.63
C TYR A 126 -9.94 -12.46 13.06
N PRO A 127 -10.31 -13.73 13.30
CA PRO A 127 -10.71 -14.19 14.63
C PRO A 127 -9.51 -14.53 15.54
N SER A 128 -8.30 -14.59 15.00
CA SER A 128 -7.08 -14.79 15.79
C SER A 128 -5.85 -14.21 15.09
N LYS A 129 -4.81 -13.95 15.89
CA LYS A 129 -3.49 -13.47 15.42
C LYS A 129 -2.82 -14.47 14.47
N GLU A 130 -2.97 -15.77 14.72
CA GLU A 130 -2.38 -16.83 13.92
C GLU A 130 -2.94 -16.83 12.49
N ILE A 131 -4.27 -16.64 12.38
CA ILE A 131 -4.94 -16.53 11.07
C ILE A 131 -4.49 -15.27 10.34
N LEU A 132 -4.37 -14.13 11.03
CA LEU A 132 -3.81 -12.91 10.45
C LEU A 132 -2.41 -13.17 9.90
N ALA A 133 -1.53 -13.80 10.70
CA ALA A 133 -0.16 -14.09 10.31
C ALA A 133 -0.08 -15.01 9.09
N GLU A 134 -0.89 -16.07 9.06
CA GLU A 134 -0.96 -17.00 7.93
C GLU A 134 -1.44 -16.29 6.66
N LYS A 135 -2.56 -15.57 6.74
CA LYS A 135 -3.19 -14.88 5.59
C LYS A 135 -2.33 -13.74 5.06
N LEU A 136 -1.72 -12.96 5.95
CA LEU A 136 -0.81 -11.87 5.57
C LEU A 136 0.43 -12.43 4.88
N ARG A 137 1.06 -13.46 5.46
CA ARG A 137 2.22 -14.13 4.86
C ARG A 137 1.87 -14.71 3.48
N TYR A 138 0.72 -15.36 3.36
CA TYR A 138 0.25 -15.85 2.07
C TYR A 138 0.10 -14.71 1.05
N ALA A 139 -0.56 -13.62 1.42
CA ALA A 139 -0.80 -12.49 0.52
C ALA A 139 0.50 -11.85 0.02
N ILE A 140 1.46 -11.55 0.91
CA ILE A 140 2.71 -10.88 0.51
C ILE A 140 3.57 -11.72 -0.46
N PHE A 141 3.45 -13.05 -0.42
CA PHE A 141 4.23 -13.93 -1.30
C PHE A 141 3.51 -14.31 -2.59
N ASN A 142 2.17 -14.34 -2.60
CA ASN A 142 1.38 -14.83 -3.73
C ASN A 142 0.69 -13.72 -4.54
N CYS A 143 0.39 -12.56 -3.94
CA CYS A 143 -0.23 -11.42 -4.61
C CYS A 143 0.84 -10.48 -5.19
N ARG A 144 1.63 -10.96 -6.17
CA ARG A 144 2.79 -10.24 -6.71
C ARG A 144 2.46 -9.25 -7.83
N SER A 145 1.34 -9.42 -8.52
CA SER A 145 0.92 -8.54 -9.61
C SER A 145 0.07 -7.38 -9.06
N ILE A 146 0.41 -6.17 -9.51
CA ILE A 146 -0.44 -4.99 -9.31
C ILE A 146 -1.38 -4.98 -10.51
N ASP A 147 -2.56 -5.58 -10.36
CA ASP A 147 -3.55 -5.71 -11.42
C ASP A 147 -4.65 -4.67 -11.26
N MET A 148 -4.51 -3.56 -11.98
CA MET A 148 -5.48 -2.47 -11.94
C MET A 148 -6.71 -2.76 -12.80
N ASP A 149 -6.55 -3.55 -13.86
CA ASP A 149 -7.61 -3.83 -14.83
C ASP A 149 -8.68 -4.72 -14.17
N ASN A 150 -8.27 -5.75 -13.44
CA ASN A 150 -9.19 -6.61 -12.68
C ASN A 150 -9.91 -5.84 -11.55
N TYR A 151 -9.27 -4.85 -10.93
CA TYR A 151 -9.92 -3.99 -9.94
C TYR A 151 -11.08 -3.18 -10.55
N MET A 152 -10.88 -2.58 -11.73
CA MET A 152 -11.91 -1.79 -12.39
C MET A 152 -13.09 -2.65 -12.84
N LEU A 153 -12.84 -3.88 -13.33
CA LEU A 153 -13.89 -4.83 -13.71
C LEU A 153 -14.72 -5.27 -12.49
N THR A 154 -14.06 -5.62 -11.38
CA THR A 154 -14.75 -6.07 -10.17
C THR A 154 -15.60 -4.96 -9.56
N ARG A 155 -15.07 -3.73 -9.49
CA ARG A 155 -15.81 -2.57 -8.95
C ARG A 155 -17.03 -2.23 -9.82
N ASN A 156 -16.90 -2.34 -11.13
CA ASN A 156 -18.04 -2.12 -12.04
C ASN A 156 -19.10 -3.21 -11.88
N ALA A 157 -18.70 -4.46 -11.66
CA ALA A 157 -19.63 -5.56 -11.38
C ALA A 157 -20.35 -5.41 -10.03
N GLU A 158 -19.64 -4.97 -8.99
CA GLU A 158 -20.23 -4.67 -7.67
C GLU A 158 -21.22 -3.50 -7.74
N ASN A 159 -20.95 -2.47 -8.56
CA ASN A 159 -21.87 -1.35 -8.77
C ASN A 159 -23.07 -1.68 -9.68
N GLN A 160 -22.99 -2.70 -10.54
CA GLN A 160 -24.12 -3.16 -11.37
C GLN A 160 -25.13 -4.03 -10.60
N GLY A 161 -24.85 -4.37 -9.34
CA GLY A 161 -25.80 -5.06 -8.44
C GLY A 161 -26.80 -4.14 -7.74
N MET A 162 -26.67 -2.82 -7.89
CA MET A 162 -27.72 -1.85 -7.55
C MET A 162 -28.53 -1.60 -8.82
N SER A 163 -29.50 -2.46 -9.09
CA SER A 163 -30.50 -2.21 -10.14
C SER A 163 -31.28 -0.95 -9.77
N ASP A 164 -31.35 0.00 -10.69
CA ASP A 164 -32.30 1.12 -10.69
C ASP A 164 -33.74 0.59 -10.91
N GLU A 165 -34.22 -0.29 -10.02
CA GLU A 165 -35.61 -0.70 -9.92
C GLU A 165 -36.11 -0.20 -8.57
N ASP A 166 -36.52 1.06 -8.52
CA ASP A 166 -37.59 1.60 -7.65
C ASP A 166 -37.54 3.13 -7.66
N THR A 167 -38.21 3.76 -8.63
CA THR A 167 -38.95 5.02 -8.45
C THR A 167 -39.72 5.34 -9.73
N ASP A 168 -40.80 4.60 -10.00
CA ASP A 168 -41.81 4.97 -10.99
C ASP A 168 -43.22 5.10 -10.39
N GLU A 169 -43.35 5.19 -9.05
CA GLU A 169 -44.64 5.40 -8.36
C GLU A 169 -44.79 6.74 -7.62
N GLU A 170 -43.76 7.59 -7.52
CA GLU A 170 -43.89 8.91 -6.85
C GLU A 170 -44.23 10.09 -7.80
N LEU A 171 -44.24 9.90 -9.12
CA LEU A 171 -44.57 10.97 -10.08
C LEU A 171 -46.06 11.07 -10.45
N THR A 172 -46.87 10.09 -10.06
CA THR A 172 -48.33 10.07 -10.34
C THR A 172 -49.15 10.89 -9.35
N PHE A 173 -48.59 11.30 -8.21
CA PHE A 173 -49.27 12.16 -7.23
C PHE A 173 -49.08 13.67 -7.45
N LEU A 174 -48.20 14.08 -8.37
CA LEU A 174 -47.88 15.49 -8.62
C LEU A 174 -48.68 16.15 -9.75
N PHE A 175 -49.58 15.41 -10.42
CA PHE A 175 -50.46 15.95 -11.45
C PHE A 175 -51.89 15.40 -11.31
N GLN A 176 -52.62 15.83 -10.29
CA GLN A 176 -54.10 15.81 -10.35
C GLN A 176 -54.62 17.25 -10.48
N PRO A 177 -55.46 17.56 -11.49
CA PRO A 177 -56.04 18.89 -11.67
C PRO A 177 -57.10 19.20 -10.61
N LEU A 178 -57.23 20.48 -10.26
CA LEU A 178 -58.38 21.05 -9.53
C LEU A 178 -59.70 20.83 -10.28
#